data_AF-A4YVX3-F1
#
_entry.id   AF-A4YVX3-F1
#
_cell.length_a   1.000
_cell.length_b   1.000
_cell.length_c   1.000
_cell.angle_alpha   90.00
_cell.angle_beta   90.00
_cell.angle_gamma   90.00
#
_symmetry.space_group_name_H-M   'P 1'
#
loop_
_entity.id
_entity.type
_entity.pdbx_description
1 polymer ?
#
loop_
_entity_poly.entity_id
_entity_poly.type
_entity_poly.pdbx_seq_one_letter_code
_entity_poly.pdbx_strand_id
1 'polypeptide(L)' 'MSRKLTPRQAIARSYPTWDYAMADRLIAWLDDCGYEIVEKAAHPDASLVPATEDEPPLLERSELSRSG' A
#
# COMPACT_ATOMS: atom_id res chain seq x y z
N MET A 1 -5.00 11.75 24.47
CA MET A 1 -4.58 10.33 24.42
C MET A 1 -5.20 9.69 23.18
N SER A 2 -4.41 9.48 22.14
CA SER A 2 -4.86 8.78 20.93
C SER A 2 -5.16 7.34 21.32
N ARG A 3 -6.44 6.94 21.28
CA ARG A 3 -6.83 5.56 21.55
C ARG A 3 -6.25 4.70 20.43
N LYS A 4 -5.22 3.91 20.75
CA LYS A 4 -4.67 2.90 19.84
C LYS A 4 -5.78 1.88 19.60
N LEU A 5 -6.25 1.81 18.36
CA LEU A 5 -7.25 0.82 17.96
C LEU A 5 -6.53 -0.51 17.75
N THR A 6 -7.13 -1.59 18.24
CA THR A 6 -6.67 -2.94 17.88
C THR A 6 -6.90 -3.19 16.38
N PRO A 7 -6.13 -4.08 15.71
CA PRO A 7 -6.35 -4.41 14.30
C PRO A 7 -7.80 -4.74 13.95
N ARG A 8 -8.45 -5.56 14.80
CA ARG A 8 -9.87 -5.91 14.70
C ARG A 8 -10.79 -4.68 14.69
N GLN A 9 -10.53 -3.71 15.58
CA GLN A 9 -11.31 -2.47 15.64
C GLN A 9 -11.03 -1.53 14.47
N ALA A 10 -9.78 -1.49 13.99
CA ALA A 10 -9.39 -0.68 12.84
C ALA A 10 -10.08 -1.18 11.56
N ILE A 11 -10.15 -2.50 11.38
CA ILE A 11 -10.84 -3.14 10.25
C ILE A 11 -12.36 -2.90 10.35
N ALA A 12 -12.98 -3.21 11.49
CA ALA A 12 -14.43 -3.01 11.67
C ALA A 12 -14.85 -1.54 11.49
N ARG A 13 -13.98 -0.59 11.84
CA ARG A 13 -14.23 0.84 11.59
C ARG A 13 -14.10 1.23 10.11
N SER A 14 -13.20 0.56 9.38
CA SER A 14 -12.98 0.81 7.96
C SER A 14 -14.10 0.23 7.09
N TYR A 15 -14.74 -0.84 7.56
CA TYR A 15 -15.82 -1.53 6.87
C TYR A 15 -17.11 -1.55 7.73
N PRO A 16 -17.97 -0.53 7.63
CA PRO A 16 -19.12 -0.37 8.53
C PRO A 16 -20.20 -1.46 8.38
N THR A 17 -20.17 -2.24 7.30
CA THR A 17 -21.07 -3.37 7.08
C THR A 17 -20.52 -4.71 7.58
N TRP A 18 -19.25 -4.75 7.99
CA TRP A 18 -18.60 -5.96 8.46
C TRP A 18 -18.80 -6.13 9.96
N ASP A 19 -19.11 -7.35 10.38
CA ASP A 19 -19.07 -7.72 11.79
C ASP A 19 -17.63 -8.02 12.25
N TYR A 20 -17.46 -8.17 13.55
CA TYR A 20 -16.14 -8.50 14.11
C TYR A 20 -15.64 -9.87 13.67
N ALA A 21 -16.52 -10.83 13.41
CA ALA A 21 -16.13 -12.16 12.95
C ALA A 21 -15.51 -12.12 11.54
N MET A 22 -16.02 -11.25 10.66
CA MET A 22 -15.44 -11.01 9.35
C MET A 22 -14.07 -10.33 9.46
N ALA A 23 -13.93 -9.38 10.40
CA ALA A 23 -12.64 -8.77 10.70
C ALA A 23 -11.63 -9.82 11.19
N ASP A 24 -12.04 -10.74 12.06
CA ASP A 24 -11.18 -11.82 12.57
C ASP A 24 -10.77 -12.80 11.46
N ARG A 25 -11.68 -13.14 10.54
CA ARG A 25 -11.36 -13.95 9.36
C ARG A 25 -10.32 -13.29 8.46
N LEU A 26 -10.43 -11.97 8.26
CA LEU A 26 -9.44 -11.23 7.48
C LEU A 26 -8.07 -11.23 8.18
N ILE A 27 -8.04 -11.03 9.49
CA ILE A 27 -6.79 -11.08 10.27
C ILE A 27 -6.14 -12.46 10.16
N ALA A 28 -6.91 -13.54 10.32
CA ALA A 28 -6.41 -14.91 10.18
C ALA A 28 -5.86 -15.18 8.78
N TRP A 29 -6.56 -14.73 7.73
CA TRP A 29 -6.10 -14.89 6.36
C TRP A 29 -4.79 -14.12 6.08
N LEU A 30 -4.63 -12.92 6.65
CA LEU A 30 -3.39 -12.16 6.54
C LEU A 30 -2.22 -12.86 7.25
N ASP A 31 -2.47 -13.42 8.44
CA ASP A 31 -1.48 -14.19 9.20
C ASP A 31 -1.04 -15.44 8.43
N ASP A 32 -1.99 -16.19 7.86
CA ASP A 32 -1.72 -17.37 7.02
C ASP A 32 -0.88 -17.02 5.77
N CYS A 33 -1.04 -15.82 5.24
CA CYS A 33 -0.27 -15.32 4.10
C CYS A 33 1.08 -14.70 4.51
N GLY A 34 1.37 -14.60 5.81
CA GLY A 34 2.59 -13.98 6.35
C GLY A 34 2.62 -12.45 6.28
N TYR A 35 1.46 -11.79 6.16
CA TYR A 35 1.35 -10.33 6.18
C TYR A 35 1.22 -9.79 7.61
N GLU A 36 2.02 -8.78 7.95
CA GLU A 36 1.95 -8.10 9.25
C GLU A 36 1.05 -6.85 9.19
N ILE A 37 0.12 -6.72 10.14
CA ILE A 37 -0.74 -5.53 10.27
C ILE A 37 -0.02 -4.46 11.08
N VAL A 38 0.58 -3.49 10.39
CA VAL A 38 1.26 -2.34 11.01
C VAL A 38 0.36 -1.10 11.13
N GLU A 39 0.62 -0.23 12.10
CA GLU A 39 -0.02 1.09 12.14
C GLU A 39 0.36 1.86 10.86
N LYS A 40 -0.62 2.52 10.21
CA LYS A 40 -0.34 3.35 9.03
C LYS A 40 0.62 4.49 9.42
N ALA A 41 1.91 4.31 9.18
CA ALA A 41 2.78 5.42 8.87
C ALA A 41 2.25 6.06 7.57
N ALA A 42 2.32 7.39 7.46
CA ALA A 42 1.94 8.09 6.24
C ALA A 42 2.87 7.67 5.10
N HIS A 43 2.58 6.54 4.46
CA HIS A 43 3.29 6.07 3.28
C HIS A 43 2.68 6.77 2.05
N PRO A 44 3.43 7.65 1.37
CA PRO A 44 3.00 8.19 0.08
C PRO A 44 2.99 7.12 -1.03
N ASP A 45 3.65 5.98 -0.83
CA ASP A 45 3.85 4.92 -1.82
C ASP A 45 2.96 3.68 -1.62
N ALA A 46 1.71 3.84 -1.19
CA ALA A 46 0.72 2.75 -1.29
C ALA A 46 0.18 2.61 -2.73
N SER A 47 1.07 2.63 -3.72
CA SER A 47 0.76 2.29 -5.10
C SER A 47 0.82 0.76 -5.24
N LEU A 48 -0.31 0.12 -5.53
CA LEU A 48 -0.39 -1.31 -5.85
C LEU A 48 0.15 -1.64 -7.26
N VAL A 49 0.93 -0.75 -7.86
CA VAL A 49 1.62 -1.04 -9.11
C VAL A 49 2.91 -1.78 -8.74
N PRO A 50 3.07 -3.07 -9.08
CA PRO A 50 4.36 -3.71 -8.93
C PRO A 50 5.38 -2.88 -9.71
N ALA A 51 6.46 -2.46 -9.05
CA ALA A 51 7.58 -1.85 -9.72
C ALA A 51 8.14 -2.88 -10.70
N THR A 52 7.69 -2.82 -11.95
CA THR A 52 8.39 -3.45 -13.05
C THR A 52 9.74 -2.76 -13.13
N GLU A 53 10.76 -3.42 -12.58
CA GLU A 53 12.15 -3.08 -12.81
C GLU A 53 12.40 -3.03 -14.33
N ASP A 54 13.25 -2.08 -14.71
CA ASP A 54 13.90 -1.90 -16.01
C ASP A 54 13.13 -1.13 -17.12
N GLU A 55 13.24 0.21 -17.11
CA GLU A 55 13.45 0.94 -18.37
C GLU A 55 14.60 1.95 -18.17
N PRO A 56 15.74 1.80 -18.86
CA PRO A 56 16.86 2.74 -18.78
C PRO A 56 16.50 4.07 -19.45
N PRO A 57 17.05 5.23 -19.00
CA PRO A 57 16.68 6.53 -19.55
C PRO A 57 17.26 6.69 -20.97
N LEU A 58 16.49 6.36 -22.00
CA LEU A 58 16.78 6.76 -23.38
C LEU A 58 16.32 8.21 -23.63
N LEU A 59 16.88 9.14 -22.86
CA LEU A 59 16.98 10.55 -23.27
C LEU A 59 18.32 10.74 -24.00
N GLU A 60 18.50 10.02 -25.09
CA GLU A 60 19.47 10.41 -26.10
C GLU A 60 18.83 10.25 -27.47
N ARG A 61 18.22 11.36 -27.92
CA ARG A 61 18.20 11.74 -29.33
C ARG A 61 17.62 13.13 -29.51
N SER A 62 18.43 13.94 -30.17
CA SER A 62 18.07 15.13 -30.94
C SER A 62 17.92 16.41 -30.12
N GLU A 63 18.99 17.22 -30.04
CA GLU A 63 19.01 18.60 -30.58
C GLU A 63 20.46 19.14 -30.64
N LEU A 64 21.43 18.34 -31.13
CA LEU A 64 22.65 18.91 -31.72
C LEU A 64 22.41 19.16 -33.21
N SER A 65 21.43 20.01 -33.52
CA SER A 65 21.24 20.52 -34.88
C SER A 65 20.37 21.78 -34.89
N ARG A 66 20.90 22.88 -34.35
CA ARG A 66 20.63 24.19 -34.96
C ARG A 66 21.80 25.13 -34.73
N SER A 67 22.69 25.15 -35.71
CA SER A 67 23.54 26.29 -36.02
C SER A 67 22.72 27.58 -36.03
N GLY A 68 23.31 28.63 -35.47
CA GLY A 68 22.84 30.01 -35.52
C GLY A 68 23.88 30.90 -34.88
#